data_AF-A0A7S0ZFQ8-F1
#
_entry.id   AF-A0A7S0ZFQ8-F1
#
_cell.length_a   1.000
_cell.length_b   1.000
_cell.length_c   1.000
_cell.angle_alpha   90.00
_cell.angle_beta   90.00
_cell.angle_gamma   90.00
#
_symmetry.space_group_name_H-M   'P 1'
#
loop_
_entity.id
_entity.type
_entity.pdbx_description
1 polymer ?
#
loop_
_entity_poly.entity_id
_entity_poly.type
_entity_poly.pdbx_seq_one_letter_code
_entity_poly.pdbx_strand_id
1 'polypeptide(L)'
;TAGGGALNHVVVDTDETAAYLMNTLQQQRTGRVTFIPLNRVAAEQRDRPPPVASSDAIPLISKLRFSSSVAPAMKAIFGRTMIARNIQVASAVSAEQKVHCVTLDGDQVNKRGAMTGGYSDQRVGRLQAAQEVRKLRIALSECQTRSTEVKAQVRHIETNMSQLLGEIQILEASKRTVSSEKGRLVSDVQALEDAHNADVR
;
A
#
# COMPACT_ATOMS: atom_id res chain seq x y z
N THR A 1 15.20 13.50 -11.62
CA THR A 1 16.63 13.79 -11.88
C THR A 1 17.49 13.68 -10.62
N ALA A 2 17.32 14.55 -9.62
CA ALA A 2 18.24 14.64 -8.46
C ALA A 2 18.53 13.31 -7.72
N GLY A 3 17.52 12.45 -7.55
CA GLY A 3 17.70 11.15 -6.90
C GLY A 3 18.37 10.08 -7.78
N GLY A 4 18.40 10.25 -9.11
CA GLY A 4 19.05 9.33 -10.06
C GLY A 4 18.89 7.84 -9.71
N GLY A 5 20.02 7.15 -9.62
CA GLY A 5 20.08 5.76 -9.15
C GLY A 5 19.90 5.59 -7.64
N ALA A 6 20.07 6.65 -6.85
CA ALA A 6 19.87 6.62 -5.40
C ALA A 6 18.43 6.37 -4.98
N LEU A 7 17.47 6.57 -5.90
CA LEU A 7 16.07 6.16 -5.70
C LEU A 7 15.90 4.64 -5.47
N ASN A 8 16.85 3.83 -5.95
CA ASN A 8 16.83 2.37 -5.80
C ASN A 8 17.75 1.89 -4.67
N HIS A 9 18.28 2.80 -3.85
CA HIS A 9 19.11 2.41 -2.72
C HIS A 9 18.23 1.91 -1.57
N VAL A 10 18.69 0.87 -0.89
CA VAL A 10 17.98 0.26 0.24
C VAL A 10 18.60 0.75 1.53
N VAL A 11 17.79 1.42 2.36
CA VAL A 11 18.23 1.90 3.67
C VAL A 11 18.18 0.74 4.67
N VAL A 12 19.27 0.54 5.41
CA VAL A 12 19.40 -0.50 6.43
C VAL A 12 19.89 0.11 7.74
N ASP A 13 19.69 -0.60 8.84
CA ASP A 13 20.09 -0.18 10.19
C ASP A 13 21.60 -0.07 10.33
N THR A 14 22.34 -1.12 9.96
CA THR A 14 23.80 -1.17 10.13
C THR A 14 24.55 -1.69 8.90
N ASP A 15 25.86 -1.47 8.86
CA ASP A 15 26.72 -2.01 7.81
C ASP A 15 26.90 -3.53 7.90
N GLU A 16 26.75 -4.13 9.08
CA GLU A 16 26.69 -5.59 9.23
C GLU A 16 25.45 -6.17 8.50
N THR A 17 24.28 -5.56 8.69
CA THR A 17 23.05 -5.96 7.95
C THR A 17 23.24 -5.78 6.44
N ALA A 18 23.87 -4.68 6.01
CA ALA A 18 24.19 -4.46 4.60
C ALA A 18 25.07 -5.59 4.03
N ALA A 19 26.15 -5.94 4.73
CA ALA A 19 27.09 -6.98 4.31
C ALA A 19 26.43 -8.36 4.26
N TYR A 20 25.61 -8.69 5.26
CA TYR A 20 24.82 -9.91 5.28
C TYR A 20 23.92 -10.02 4.04
N LEU A 21 23.13 -8.99 3.75
CA LEU A 21 22.23 -8.97 2.60
C LEU A 21 23.00 -9.04 1.27
N MET A 22 24.14 -8.34 1.15
CA MET A 22 24.99 -8.44 -0.04
C MET A 22 25.48 -9.87 -0.28
N ASN A 23 25.93 -10.56 0.77
CA ASN A 23 26.36 -11.96 0.69
C ASN A 23 25.21 -12.87 0.25
N THR A 24 24.01 -12.68 0.79
CA THR A 24 22.83 -13.45 0.38
C THR A 24 22.50 -13.22 -1.10
N LEU A 25 22.49 -11.96 -1.56
CA LEU A 25 22.24 -11.64 -2.96
C LEU A 25 23.30 -12.25 -3.89
N GLN A 26 24.56 -12.28 -3.47
CA GLN A 26 25.64 -12.91 -4.21
C GLN A 26 25.47 -14.44 -4.29
N GLN A 27 25.14 -15.10 -3.18
CA GLN A 27 24.90 -16.54 -3.12
C GLN A 27 23.71 -16.95 -4.01
N GLN A 28 22.64 -16.14 -4.00
CA GLN A 28 21.45 -16.36 -4.82
C GLN A 28 21.60 -15.85 -6.26
N ARG A 29 22.69 -15.16 -6.59
CA ARG A 29 22.94 -14.50 -7.89
C ARG A 29 21.82 -13.53 -8.29
N THR A 30 21.22 -12.86 -7.30
CA THR A 30 20.05 -11.98 -7.45
C THR A 30 20.47 -10.51 -7.58
N GLY A 31 21.06 -10.17 -8.72
CA GLY A 31 21.29 -8.77 -9.13
C GLY A 31 22.22 -7.97 -8.22
N ARG A 32 22.17 -6.65 -8.35
CA ARG A 32 23.04 -5.71 -7.63
C ARG A 32 22.22 -4.59 -6.99
N VAL A 33 22.40 -4.41 -5.68
CA VAL A 33 21.70 -3.42 -4.88
C VAL A 33 22.72 -2.56 -4.13
N THR A 34 22.45 -1.28 -3.98
CA THR A 34 23.24 -0.38 -3.14
C THR A 34 22.52 -0.18 -1.82
N PHE A 35 23.21 -0.44 -0.71
CA PHE A 35 22.69 -0.29 0.64
C PHE A 35 23.21 1.00 1.28
N ILE A 36 22.37 1.63 2.10
CA ILE A 36 22.71 2.83 2.89
C ILE A 36 22.56 2.48 4.37
N PRO A 37 23.67 2.18 5.07
CA PRO A 37 23.64 1.85 6.49
C PRO A 37 23.51 3.11 7.35
N LEU A 38 22.43 3.19 8.14
CA LEU A 38 22.05 4.36 8.93
C LEU A 38 23.10 4.74 9.98
N ASN A 39 23.71 3.74 10.63
CA ASN A 39 24.77 3.94 11.62
C ASN A 39 25.99 4.70 11.05
N ARG A 40 26.41 4.38 9.81
CA ARG A 40 27.55 5.01 9.14
C ARG A 40 27.22 6.43 8.65
N VAL A 41 26.11 6.59 7.94
CA VAL A 41 25.76 7.90 7.38
C VAL A 41 25.41 8.93 8.45
N ALA A 42 24.88 8.50 9.61
CA ALA A 42 24.60 9.41 10.72
C ALA A 42 25.89 10.04 11.29
N ALA A 43 27.02 9.32 11.28
CA ALA A 43 28.30 9.83 11.74
C ALA A 43 28.86 10.89 10.78
N GLU A 44 28.83 10.64 9.47
CA GLU A 44 29.39 11.54 8.45
C GLU A 44 28.65 12.89 8.33
N GLN A 45 27.37 12.95 8.70
CA GLN A 45 26.55 14.15 8.56
C GLN A 45 26.69 15.15 9.72
N ARG A 46 27.38 14.79 10.82
CA ARG A 46 27.50 15.67 12.00
C ARG A 46 28.31 16.93 11.74
N ASP A 47 29.38 16.83 10.96
CA ASP A 47 30.37 17.91 10.80
C ASP A 47 30.22 18.73 9.52
N ARG A 48 29.13 18.51 8.77
CA ARG A 48 28.97 19.13 7.45
C ARG A 48 27.95 20.27 7.48
N PRO A 49 28.37 21.53 7.27
CA PRO A 49 27.43 22.64 7.23
C PRO A 49 26.46 22.49 6.04
N PRO A 50 25.19 22.86 6.23
CA PRO A 50 24.21 22.83 5.15
C PRO A 50 24.58 23.88 4.07
N PRO A 51 24.19 23.65 2.81
CA PRO A 51 24.31 24.66 1.76
C PRO A 51 23.60 25.95 2.15
N VAL A 52 24.16 27.10 1.75
CA VAL A 52 23.56 28.41 2.00
C VAL A 52 22.51 28.67 0.94
N ALA A 53 21.27 28.91 1.38
CA ALA A 53 20.18 29.27 0.50
C ALA A 53 20.32 30.72 0.00
N SER A 54 19.89 30.97 -1.23
CA SER A 54 19.79 32.30 -1.84
C SER A 54 18.42 32.49 -2.48
N SER A 55 18.16 33.67 -3.04
CA SER A 55 16.92 33.96 -3.79
C SER A 55 16.70 33.01 -4.96
N ASP A 56 17.78 32.50 -5.56
CA ASP A 56 17.74 31.73 -6.81
C ASP A 56 18.18 30.28 -6.65
N ALA A 57 18.59 29.87 -5.45
CA ALA A 57 18.89 28.49 -5.12
C ALA A 57 18.48 28.10 -3.70
N ILE A 58 17.73 27.01 -3.57
CA ILE A 58 17.24 26.50 -2.28
C ILE A 58 17.64 25.04 -2.05
N PRO A 59 17.84 24.57 -0.81
CA PRO A 59 18.14 23.17 -0.55
C PRO A 59 16.99 22.24 -0.94
N LEU A 60 17.27 21.22 -1.75
CA LEU A 60 16.27 20.24 -2.20
C LEU A 60 15.63 19.50 -1.01
N ILE A 61 16.43 19.17 -0.01
CA ILE A 61 15.96 18.43 1.17
C ILE A 61 14.85 19.18 1.95
N SER A 62 14.82 20.51 1.88
CA SER A 62 13.77 21.33 2.51
C SER A 62 12.38 21.15 1.88
N LYS A 63 12.32 20.63 0.66
CA LYS A 63 11.08 20.35 -0.08
C LYS A 63 10.64 18.88 0.01
N LEU A 64 11.40 18.04 0.71
CA LEU A 64 11.10 16.62 0.88
C LEU A 64 10.42 16.37 2.23
N ARG A 65 9.47 15.42 2.25
CA ARG A 65 8.85 14.90 3.48
C ARG A 65 9.31 13.46 3.70
N PHE A 66 9.84 13.18 4.88
CA PHE A 66 10.35 11.86 5.25
C PHE A 66 10.29 11.67 6.78
N SER A 67 10.29 10.42 7.22
CA SER A 67 10.35 10.07 8.64
C SER A 67 11.70 10.43 9.26
N SER A 68 11.72 10.80 10.54
CA SER A 68 12.95 11.04 11.29
C SER A 68 13.88 9.84 11.32
N SER A 69 13.33 8.62 11.29
CA SER A 69 14.10 7.36 11.28
C SER A 69 15.04 7.22 10.09
N VAL A 70 14.69 7.81 8.93
CA VAL A 70 15.50 7.76 7.70
C VAL A 70 16.20 9.08 7.40
N ALA A 71 16.09 10.07 8.30
CA ALA A 71 16.68 11.39 8.11
C ALA A 71 18.20 11.35 7.80
N PRO A 72 19.02 10.49 8.44
CA PRO A 72 20.44 10.38 8.10
C PRO A 72 20.68 9.99 6.64
N ALA A 73 19.94 8.99 6.13
CA ALA A 73 20.03 8.57 4.73
C ALA A 73 19.55 9.66 3.75
N MET A 74 18.45 10.35 4.09
CA MET A 74 17.93 11.44 3.26
C MET A 74 18.92 12.62 3.19
N LYS A 75 19.59 12.95 4.29
CA LYS A 75 20.66 13.95 4.33
C LYS A 75 21.88 13.51 3.52
N ALA A 76 22.27 12.24 3.59
CA ALA A 76 23.38 11.72 2.80
C ALA A 76 23.13 11.83 1.29
N ILE A 77 21.92 11.51 0.83
CA ILE A 77 21.57 11.57 -0.60
C ILE A 77 21.28 12.99 -1.06
N PHE A 78 20.40 13.72 -0.35
CA PHE A 78 19.83 14.99 -0.81
C PHE A 78 20.33 16.22 -0.07
N GLY A 79 21.04 16.06 1.06
CA GLY A 79 21.48 17.17 1.90
C GLY A 79 22.50 18.11 1.24
N ARG A 80 23.12 17.67 0.14
CA ARG A 80 24.04 18.48 -0.68
C ARG A 80 23.55 18.69 -2.10
N THR A 81 22.23 18.75 -2.26
CA THR A 81 21.60 19.08 -3.54
C THR A 81 20.77 20.34 -3.39
N MET A 82 21.03 21.31 -4.26
CA MET A 82 20.30 22.57 -4.37
C MET A 82 19.38 22.52 -5.58
N ILE A 83 18.22 23.16 -5.48
CA ILE A 83 17.34 23.47 -6.60
C ILE A 83 17.66 24.90 -7.02
N ALA A 84 18.04 25.10 -8.28
CA ALA A 84 18.33 26.40 -8.88
C ALA A 84 17.26 26.78 -9.91
N ARG A 85 17.10 28.09 -10.15
CA ARG A 85 16.13 28.60 -11.14
C ARG A 85 16.48 28.16 -12.57
N ASN A 86 17.75 28.23 -12.95
CA ASN A 86 18.24 27.92 -14.29
C ASN A 86 19.66 27.34 -14.21
N ILE A 87 20.17 26.88 -15.35
CA ILE A 87 21.45 26.16 -15.42
C ILE A 87 22.65 27.07 -15.12
N GLN A 88 22.57 28.36 -15.43
CA GLN A 88 23.62 29.34 -15.15
C GLN A 88 23.79 29.54 -13.64
N VAL A 89 22.67 29.73 -12.92
CA VAL A 89 22.66 29.80 -11.45
C VAL A 89 23.13 28.47 -10.85
N ALA A 90 22.67 27.33 -11.39
CA ALA A 90 23.09 26.02 -10.93
C ALA A 90 24.62 25.84 -11.03
N SER A 91 25.23 26.30 -12.11
CA SER A 91 26.68 26.24 -12.32
C SER A 91 27.43 27.12 -11.32
N ALA A 92 26.98 28.36 -11.12
CA ALA A 92 27.60 29.29 -10.17
C ALA A 92 27.55 28.75 -8.72
N VAL A 93 26.36 28.34 -8.26
CA VAL A 93 26.14 27.82 -6.90
C VAL A 93 26.92 26.53 -6.67
N SER A 94 26.96 25.64 -7.68
CA SER A 94 27.76 24.41 -7.61
C SER A 94 29.26 24.71 -7.47
N ALA A 95 29.78 25.69 -8.22
CA ALA A 95 31.18 26.06 -8.18
C ALA A 95 31.61 26.69 -6.85
N GLU A 96 30.75 27.55 -6.28
CA GLU A 96 30.97 28.26 -5.02
C GLU A 96 30.86 27.33 -3.82
N GLN A 97 29.73 26.61 -3.68
CA GLN A 97 29.43 25.83 -2.47
C GLN A 97 29.85 24.35 -2.57
N LYS A 98 30.37 23.91 -3.73
CA LYS A 98 30.75 22.52 -4.01
C LYS A 98 29.59 21.55 -3.76
N VAL A 99 28.41 21.89 -4.25
CA VAL A 99 27.14 21.13 -4.09
C VAL A 99 26.62 20.65 -5.43
N HIS A 100 25.78 19.63 -5.42
CA HIS A 100 24.99 19.29 -6.61
C HIS A 100 23.88 20.33 -6.77
N CYS A 101 23.58 20.70 -8.01
CA CYS A 101 22.47 21.61 -8.33
C CYS A 101 21.58 20.96 -9.39
N VAL A 102 20.28 21.18 -9.29
CA VAL A 102 19.27 20.74 -10.26
C VAL A 102 18.33 21.89 -10.58
N THR A 103 17.91 22.03 -11.83
CA THR A 103 16.90 23.01 -12.25
C THR A 103 15.49 22.43 -12.17
N LEU A 104 14.47 23.28 -12.27
CA LEU A 104 13.07 22.83 -12.35
C LEU A 104 12.79 22.04 -13.63
N ASP A 105 13.51 22.36 -14.71
CA ASP A 105 13.43 21.66 -16.00
C ASP A 105 14.10 20.28 -15.97
N GLY A 106 14.90 20.01 -14.93
CA GLY A 106 15.52 18.72 -14.70
C GLY A 106 16.97 18.63 -15.18
N ASP A 107 17.58 19.73 -15.62
CA ASP A 107 19.02 19.82 -15.85
C ASP A 107 19.78 19.80 -14.52
N GLN A 108 21.01 19.31 -14.51
CA GLN A 108 21.81 19.19 -13.31
C GLN A 108 23.27 19.58 -13.53
N VAL A 109 23.88 20.12 -12.48
CA VAL A 109 25.31 20.34 -12.36
C VAL A 109 25.80 19.60 -11.13
N ASN A 110 26.79 18.72 -11.28
CA ASN A 110 27.37 18.03 -10.14
C ASN A 110 28.39 18.91 -9.41
N LYS A 111 28.75 18.55 -8.17
CA LYS A 111 29.76 19.25 -7.36
C LYS A 111 31.15 19.42 -8.01
N ARG A 112 31.44 18.69 -9.09
CA ARG A 112 32.69 18.77 -9.87
C ARG A 112 32.53 19.63 -11.14
N GLY A 113 31.36 20.22 -11.37
CA GLY A 113 31.07 21.06 -12.53
C GLY A 113 30.59 20.30 -13.78
N ALA A 114 30.43 18.97 -13.73
CA ALA A 114 29.87 18.25 -14.86
C ALA A 114 28.37 18.54 -14.98
N MET A 115 27.94 18.85 -16.20
CA MET A 115 26.57 19.24 -16.51
C MET A 115 25.85 18.09 -17.23
N THR A 116 24.58 17.90 -16.92
CA THR A 116 23.70 16.96 -17.63
C THR A 116 22.40 17.67 -17.90
N GLY A 117 21.96 17.67 -19.14
CA GLY A 117 20.72 18.32 -19.55
C GLY A 117 20.27 17.87 -20.93
N GLY A 118 19.14 18.42 -21.38
CA GLY A 118 18.53 18.11 -22.68
C GLY A 118 17.04 17.81 -22.58
N TYR A 119 16.44 17.37 -23.68
CA TYR A 119 15.03 17.00 -23.70
C TYR A 119 14.78 15.74 -22.89
N SER A 120 13.90 15.83 -21.90
CA SER A 120 13.39 14.70 -21.13
C SER A 120 11.87 14.76 -21.12
N ASP A 121 11.22 13.68 -21.56
CA ASP A 121 9.77 13.57 -21.41
C ASP A 121 9.44 13.41 -19.92
N GLN A 122 8.87 14.46 -19.34
CA GLN A 122 8.49 14.50 -17.93
C GLN A 122 7.32 13.55 -17.60
N ARG A 123 6.60 13.02 -18.61
CA ARG A 123 5.51 12.04 -18.43
C ARG A 123 6.02 10.62 -18.19
N VAL A 124 7.27 10.34 -18.58
CA VAL A 124 7.89 9.02 -18.43
C VAL A 124 8.93 9.09 -17.31
N GLY A 125 8.45 9.35 -16.09
CA GLY A 125 9.28 9.43 -14.89
C GLY A 125 9.18 8.17 -14.04
N ARG A 126 10.32 7.59 -13.62
CA ARG A 126 10.35 6.46 -12.66
C ARG A 126 9.57 6.72 -11.38
N LEU A 127 9.62 7.96 -10.87
CA LEU A 127 8.85 8.36 -9.69
C LEU A 127 7.35 8.41 -9.96
N GLN A 128 6.92 8.85 -11.14
CA GLN A 128 5.51 8.86 -11.51
C GLN A 128 4.99 7.43 -11.64
N ALA A 129 5.74 6.55 -12.31
CA ALA A 129 5.43 5.13 -12.39
C ALA A 129 5.35 4.49 -10.98
N ALA A 130 6.29 4.79 -10.08
CA ALA A 130 6.24 4.29 -8.70
C ALA A 130 5.02 4.80 -7.92
N GLN A 131 4.63 6.08 -8.11
CA GLN A 131 3.41 6.63 -7.52
C GLN A 131 2.16 5.93 -8.06
N GLU A 132 2.10 5.67 -9.35
CA GLU A 132 0.98 4.98 -10.00
C GLU A 132 0.86 3.54 -9.52
N VAL A 133 1.98 2.80 -9.49
CA VAL A 133 2.03 1.46 -8.90
C VAL A 133 1.56 1.46 -7.45
N ARG A 134 1.97 2.46 -6.65
CA ARG A 134 1.51 2.58 -5.25
C ARG A 134 0.00 2.81 -5.18
N LYS A 135 -0.54 3.71 -5.99
CA LYS A 135 -2.00 3.96 -6.06
C LYS A 135 -2.75 2.68 -6.43
N LEU A 136 -2.30 1.97 -7.46
CA LEU A 136 -2.90 0.72 -7.90
C LEU A 136 -2.83 -0.38 -6.83
N ARG A 137 -1.72 -0.47 -6.08
CA ARG A 137 -1.59 -1.42 -4.97
C ARG A 137 -2.57 -1.14 -3.83
N ILE A 138 -2.77 0.13 -3.49
CA ILE A 138 -3.75 0.53 -2.47
C ILE A 138 -5.16 0.15 -2.94
N ALA A 139 -5.54 0.54 -4.15
CA ALA A 139 -6.83 0.21 -4.73
C ALA A 139 -7.06 -1.32 -4.83
N LEU A 140 -6.01 -2.09 -5.15
CA LEU A 140 -6.07 -3.55 -5.17
C LEU A 140 -6.33 -4.12 -3.78
N SER A 141 -5.62 -3.63 -2.74
CA SER A 141 -5.81 -4.06 -1.37
C SER A 141 -7.22 -3.76 -0.85
N GLU A 142 -7.76 -2.58 -1.18
CA GLU A 142 -9.13 -2.20 -0.85
C GLU A 142 -10.14 -3.11 -1.53
N CYS A 143 -9.96 -3.38 -2.83
CA CYS A 143 -10.82 -4.28 -3.59
C CYS A 143 -10.78 -5.72 -3.07
N GLN A 144 -9.59 -6.21 -2.69
CA GLN A 144 -9.42 -7.53 -2.08
C GLN A 144 -10.15 -7.61 -0.73
N THR A 145 -9.99 -6.59 0.12
CA THR A 145 -10.67 -6.52 1.42
C THR A 145 -12.18 -6.54 1.23
N ARG A 146 -12.71 -5.71 0.32
CA ARG A 146 -14.14 -5.71 -0.01
C ARG A 146 -14.63 -7.03 -0.57
N SER A 147 -13.84 -7.69 -1.43
CA SER A 147 -14.18 -9.02 -1.94
C SER A 147 -14.26 -10.05 -0.82
N THR A 148 -13.36 -10.00 0.17
CA THR A 148 -13.39 -10.93 1.30
C THR A 148 -14.61 -10.71 2.20
N GLU A 149 -14.98 -9.44 2.42
CA GLU A 149 -16.16 -9.06 3.20
C GLU A 149 -17.46 -9.52 2.52
N VAL A 150 -17.63 -9.23 1.22
CA VAL A 150 -18.81 -9.67 0.46
C VAL A 150 -18.92 -11.20 0.45
N LYS A 151 -17.80 -11.92 0.27
CA LYS A 151 -17.81 -13.40 0.36
C LYS A 151 -18.22 -13.89 1.75
N ALA A 152 -17.83 -13.19 2.82
CA ALA A 152 -18.26 -13.54 4.17
C ALA A 152 -19.77 -13.30 4.36
N GLN A 153 -20.30 -12.19 3.85
CA GLN A 153 -21.73 -11.89 3.87
C GLN A 153 -22.55 -12.93 3.10
N VAL A 154 -22.10 -13.32 1.90
CA VAL A 154 -22.77 -14.37 1.11
C VAL A 154 -22.85 -15.68 1.90
N ARG A 155 -21.73 -16.13 2.48
CA ARG A 155 -21.72 -17.35 3.31
C ARG A 155 -22.66 -17.26 4.52
N HIS A 156 -22.73 -16.08 5.15
CA HIS A 156 -23.65 -15.87 6.26
C HIS A 156 -25.11 -15.99 5.82
N ILE A 157 -25.47 -15.37 4.69
CA ILE A 157 -26.82 -15.46 4.11
C ILE A 157 -27.15 -16.90 3.71
N GLU A 158 -26.22 -17.63 3.08
CA GLU A 158 -26.40 -19.05 2.71
C GLU A 158 -26.65 -19.93 3.94
N THR A 159 -25.95 -19.66 5.05
CA THR A 159 -26.14 -20.37 6.32
C THR A 159 -27.53 -20.09 6.89
N ASN A 160 -27.95 -18.82 6.92
CA ASN A 160 -29.27 -18.43 7.41
C ASN A 160 -30.38 -19.02 6.53
N MET A 161 -30.20 -19.03 5.20
CA MET A 161 -31.15 -19.64 4.26
C MET A 161 -31.29 -21.15 4.53
N SER A 162 -30.18 -21.84 4.79
CA SER A 162 -30.20 -23.28 5.10
C SER A 162 -30.93 -23.58 6.42
N GLN A 163 -30.76 -22.72 7.43
CA GLN A 163 -31.48 -22.82 8.71
C GLN A 163 -33.00 -22.62 8.52
N LEU A 164 -33.39 -21.56 7.82
CA LEU A 164 -34.80 -21.28 7.53
C LEU A 164 -35.47 -22.39 6.73
N LEU A 165 -34.77 -22.97 5.74
CA LEU A 165 -35.27 -24.13 4.99
C LEU A 165 -35.49 -25.34 5.90
N GLY A 166 -34.59 -25.58 6.86
CA GLY A 166 -34.77 -26.62 7.87
C GLY A 166 -35.99 -26.37 8.77
N GLU A 167 -36.18 -25.13 9.23
CA GLU A 167 -37.35 -24.75 10.02
C GLU A 167 -38.67 -24.93 9.24
N ILE A 168 -38.69 -24.55 7.96
CA ILE A 168 -39.85 -24.76 7.08
C ILE A 168 -40.19 -26.25 6.99
N GLN A 169 -39.21 -27.13 6.79
CA GLN A 169 -39.44 -28.57 6.73
C GLN A 169 -40.03 -29.13 8.02
N ILE A 170 -39.54 -28.68 9.18
CA ILE A 170 -40.07 -29.08 10.49
C ILE A 170 -41.52 -28.60 10.66
N LEU A 171 -41.80 -27.34 10.32
CA LEU A 171 -43.14 -26.77 10.39
C LEU A 171 -44.12 -27.48 9.45
N GLU A 172 -43.71 -27.81 8.23
CA GLU A 172 -44.52 -28.56 7.28
C GLU A 172 -44.83 -29.98 7.78
N ALA A 173 -43.84 -30.67 8.36
CA ALA A 173 -44.05 -31.98 8.97
C ALA A 173 -45.04 -31.90 10.15
N SER A 174 -44.87 -30.91 11.03
CA SER A 174 -45.77 -30.68 12.16
C SER A 174 -47.20 -30.36 11.71
N LYS A 175 -47.36 -29.50 10.68
CA LYS A 175 -48.65 -29.19 10.07
C LYS A 175 -49.34 -30.44 9.50
N ARG A 176 -48.59 -31.34 8.85
CA ARG A 176 -49.14 -32.61 8.33
C ARG A 176 -49.67 -33.49 9.45
N THR A 177 -48.93 -33.63 10.55
CA THR A 177 -49.36 -34.41 11.72
C THR A 177 -50.61 -33.83 12.36
N VAL A 178 -50.65 -32.52 12.62
CA VAL A 178 -51.84 -31.87 13.20
C VAL A 178 -53.04 -31.99 12.25
N SER A 179 -52.82 -31.88 10.94
CA SER A 179 -53.90 -32.03 9.95
C SER A 179 -54.44 -33.46 9.87
N SER A 180 -53.61 -34.49 10.07
CA SER A 180 -54.06 -35.87 10.10
C SER A 180 -54.80 -36.21 11.40
N GLU A 181 -54.31 -35.72 12.55
CA GLU A 181 -54.99 -35.83 13.84
C GLU A 181 -56.37 -35.16 13.80
N LYS A 182 -56.45 -33.95 13.25
CA LYS A 182 -57.73 -33.26 13.01
C LYS A 182 -58.66 -34.10 12.13
N GLY A 183 -58.15 -34.68 11.04
CA GLY A 183 -58.94 -35.54 10.15
C GLY A 183 -59.52 -36.75 10.88
N ARG A 184 -58.73 -37.39 11.76
CA ARG A 184 -59.18 -38.51 12.58
C ARG A 184 -60.27 -38.08 13.57
N LEU A 185 -60.05 -37.00 14.32
CA LEU A 185 -61.03 -36.49 15.28
C LEU A 185 -62.34 -36.08 14.61
N VAL A 186 -62.29 -35.47 13.41
CA VAL A 186 -63.50 -35.14 12.63
C VAL A 186 -64.26 -36.41 12.26
N SER A 187 -63.56 -37.46 11.81
CA SER A 187 -64.19 -38.75 11.52
C SER A 187 -64.82 -39.39 12.77
N ASP A 188 -64.14 -39.32 13.91
CA ASP A 188 -64.63 -39.88 15.18
C ASP A 188 -65.90 -39.14 15.65
N VAL A 189 -65.93 -37.81 15.54
CA VAL A 189 -67.12 -36.99 15.85
C VAL A 189 -68.28 -37.36 14.93
N GLN A 190 -68.04 -37.47 13.62
CA GLN A 190 -69.08 -37.84 12.65
C GLN A 190 -69.69 -39.21 12.97
N ALA A 191 -68.85 -40.20 13.32
CA ALA A 191 -69.32 -41.54 13.67
C ALA A 191 -70.14 -41.55 14.98
N LEU A 192 -69.78 -40.73 15.97
CA LEU A 192 -70.54 -40.57 17.21
C LEU A 192 -71.89 -39.88 16.97
N GLU A 193 -71.93 -38.86 16.11
CA GLU A 193 -73.18 -38.19 15.72
C GLU A 193 -74.12 -39.15 14.97
N ASP A 194 -73.59 -39.97 14.06
CA ASP A 194 -74.37 -40.99 13.34
C ASP A 194 -74.91 -42.07 14.28
N ALA A 195 -74.11 -42.53 15.25
CA ALA A 195 -74.55 -43.48 16.27
C ALA A 195 -75.63 -42.88 17.17
N HIS A 196 -75.48 -41.62 17.61
CA HIS A 196 -76.49 -40.94 18.41
C HIS A 196 -77.82 -40.76 17.65
N ASN A 197 -77.77 -40.39 16.38
CA ASN A 197 -78.96 -40.28 15.54
C ASN A 197 -79.64 -41.63 15.27
N ALA A 198 -78.90 -42.74 15.31
CA ALA A 198 -79.45 -44.08 15.22
C ALA A 198 -80.16 -44.52 16.52
N ASP A 199 -79.65 -44.13 17.69
CA ASP A 199 -80.24 -44.44 19.00
C ASP A 199 -81.48 -43.59 19.34
N VAL A 200 -81.64 -42.42 18.71
CA VAL A 200 -82.78 -41.48 18.95
C VAL A 200 -83.98 -41.75 18.03
N ARG A 201 -83.88 -42.69 17.07
CA ARG A 201 -84.96 -43.13 16.17
C ARG A 201 -85.65 -44.40 16.65
#